data_AF-A0A7T5E1A7-F1
#
_entry.id   AF-A0A7T5E1A7-F1
#
_cell.length_a   1.000
_cell.length_b   1.000
_cell.length_c   1.000
_cell.angle_alpha   90.00
_cell.angle_beta   90.00
_cell.angle_gamma   90.00
#
_symmetry.space_group_name_H-M   'P 1'
#
loop_
_entity.id
_entity.type
_entity.pdbx_description
1 polymer ?
#
loop_
_entity_poly.entity_id
_entity_poly.type
_entity_poly.pdbx_seq_one_letter_code
_entity_poly.pdbx_strand_id
1 'polypeptide(L)'
;MYSGTLTTITEATDFLAYFRKLPRTQQDMIAPHLDEPQRMALKVLNCCSELEGQSVVAIASLAELHQESTRAILKALEGKMVAAEVTAMGKLWRLA
;
A
#
# COMPACT_ATOMS: atom_id res chain seq x y z
N MET A 1 6.51 -7.69 17.32
CA MET A 1 7.41 -6.80 16.54
C MET A 1 6.72 -6.12 15.34
N TYR A 2 5.37 -6.01 15.28
CA TYR A 2 4.67 -5.37 14.15
C TYR A 2 4.41 -3.86 14.32
N SER A 3 4.60 -3.33 15.53
CA SER A 3 4.29 -1.93 15.86
C SER A 3 5.21 -0.94 15.13
N GLY A 4 6.52 -1.21 15.08
CA GLY A 4 7.48 -0.30 14.45
C GLY A 4 7.28 -0.17 12.94
N THR A 5 7.13 -1.30 12.24
CA THR A 5 6.91 -1.35 10.79
C THR A 5 5.69 -0.55 10.35
N LEU A 6 4.57 -0.65 11.07
CA LEU A 6 3.35 0.08 10.72
C LEU A 6 3.49 1.58 11.01
N THR A 7 4.13 1.97 12.11
CA THR A 7 4.46 3.37 12.40
C THR A 7 5.31 3.97 11.28
N THR A 8 6.36 3.27 10.84
CA THR A 8 7.20 3.72 9.72
C THR A 8 6.42 3.90 8.43
N ILE A 9 5.44 3.03 8.13
CA ILE A 9 4.58 3.17 6.94
C ILE A 9 3.65 4.38 7.06
N THR A 10 3.01 4.56 8.22
CA THR A 10 2.11 5.70 8.47
C THR A 10 2.85 7.04 8.45
N GLU A 11 4.11 7.08 8.90
CA GLU A 11 4.98 8.26 8.84
C GLU A 11 5.54 8.50 7.44
N ALA A 12 5.83 7.43 6.69
CA ALA A 12 6.31 7.53 5.31
C ALA A 12 5.22 7.84 4.29
N THR A 13 3.97 8.08 4.70
CA THR A 13 2.83 8.28 3.77
C THR A 13 3.09 9.41 2.78
N ASP A 14 3.59 10.56 3.24
CA ASP A 14 3.89 11.71 2.36
C ASP A 14 5.02 11.38 1.39
N PHE A 15 6.05 10.68 1.86
CA PHE A 15 7.14 10.19 1.02
C PHE A 15 6.62 9.21 -0.04
N LEU A 16 5.78 8.24 0.34
CA LEU A 16 5.21 7.24 -0.58
C LEU A 16 4.32 7.90 -1.64
N ALA A 17 3.51 8.89 -1.24
CA ALA A 17 2.68 9.66 -2.16
C ALA A 17 3.53 10.50 -3.14
N TYR A 18 4.61 11.12 -2.66
CA TYR A 18 5.55 11.83 -3.52
C TYR A 18 6.32 10.89 -4.44
N PHE A 19 6.85 9.78 -3.92
CA PHE A 19 7.62 8.78 -4.65
C PHE A 19 6.82 8.25 -5.86
N ARG A 20 5.52 7.96 -5.68
CA ARG A 20 4.65 7.47 -6.76
C ARG A 20 4.45 8.48 -7.89
N LYS A 21 4.64 9.78 -7.64
CA LYS A 21 4.54 10.85 -8.65
C LYS A 21 5.85 11.08 -9.40
N LEU A 22 6.96 10.52 -8.94
CA LEU A 22 8.25 10.66 -9.60
C LEU A 22 8.24 9.95 -10.97
N PRO A 23 8.99 10.45 -11.96
CA PRO A 23 9.29 9.72 -13.19
C PRO A 23 9.82 8.32 -12.89
N ARG A 24 9.48 7.36 -13.76
CA ARG A 24 9.84 5.95 -13.55
C ARG A 24 11.34 5.73 -13.37
N THR A 25 12.16 6.45 -14.14
CA THR A 25 13.63 6.43 -14.02
C THR A 25 14.12 6.81 -12.63
N GLN A 26 13.49 7.79 -11.97
CA GLN A 26 13.83 8.18 -10.60
C GLN A 26 13.32 7.16 -9.58
N GLN A 27 12.12 6.59 -9.79
CA GLN A 27 11.61 5.52 -8.94
C GLN A 27 12.54 4.31 -8.96
N ASP A 28 13.02 3.90 -10.14
CA ASP A 28 13.92 2.75 -10.30
C ASP A 28 15.29 2.99 -9.64
N MET A 29 15.76 4.24 -9.59
CA MET A 29 16.97 4.61 -8.86
C MET A 29 16.80 4.57 -7.34
N ILE A 30 15.63 4.99 -6.83
CA ILE A 30 15.39 5.13 -5.39
C ILE A 30 14.87 3.83 -4.77
N ALA A 31 14.07 3.04 -5.49
CA ALA A 31 13.43 1.82 -5.00
C ALA A 31 14.37 0.82 -4.29
N PRO A 32 15.62 0.58 -4.76
CA PRO A 32 16.56 -0.31 -4.08
C PRO A 32 16.99 0.17 -2.69
N HIS A 33 16.90 1.47 -2.42
CA HIS A 33 17.34 2.09 -1.17
C HIS A 33 16.23 2.24 -0.13
N LEU A 34 14.98 1.92 -0.51
CA LEU A 34 13.86 1.94 0.41
C LEU A 34 13.99 0.84 1.44
N ASP A 35 13.58 1.13 2.67
CA ASP A 35 13.48 0.12 3.71
C ASP A 35 12.37 -0.90 3.39
N GLU A 36 12.40 -2.04 4.07
CA GLU A 36 11.42 -3.09 3.87
C GLU A 36 9.96 -2.63 4.09
N PRO A 37 9.60 -1.89 5.15
CA PRO A 37 8.25 -1.35 5.34
C PRO A 37 7.76 -0.53 4.14
N GLN A 38 8.57 0.39 3.62
CA GLN A 38 8.24 1.24 2.48
C GLN A 38 8.05 0.40 1.21
N ARG A 39 8.94 -0.57 0.95
CA ARG A 39 8.80 -1.48 -0.20
C ARG A 39 7.52 -2.30 -0.12
N MET A 40 7.17 -2.82 1.05
CA MET A 40 5.92 -3.57 1.25
C MET A 40 4.69 -2.68 1.00
N ALA A 41 4.68 -1.46 1.52
CA ALA A 41 3.62 -0.49 1.27
C ALA A 41 3.48 -0.16 -0.24
N LEU A 42 4.59 0.05 -0.95
CA LEU A 42 4.56 0.29 -2.40
C LEU A 42 4.02 -0.90 -3.18
N LYS A 43 4.37 -2.14 -2.82
CA LYS A 43 3.79 -3.34 -3.45
C LYS A 43 2.26 -3.35 -3.33
N VAL A 44 1.74 -3.13 -2.12
CA VAL A 44 0.29 -3.04 -1.87
C VAL A 44 -0.36 -1.91 -2.67
N LEU A 45 0.23 -0.72 -2.67
CA LEU A 45 -0.29 0.45 -3.39
C LEU A 45 -0.26 0.27 -4.92
N ASN A 46 0.71 -0.48 -5.47
CA ASN A 46 0.78 -0.80 -6.89
C ASN A 46 -0.30 -1.79 -7.33
N CYS A 47 -0.85 -2.57 -6.40
CA CYS A 47 -1.98 -3.45 -6.67
C CYS A 47 -3.33 -2.74 -6.56
N CYS A 48 -3.39 -1.51 -6.03
CA CYS A 48 -4.62 -0.74 -5.91
C CYS A 48 -4.84 0.13 -7.16
N SER A 49 -6.10 0.26 -7.59
CA SER A 49 -6.52 1.15 -8.70
C SER A 49 -7.27 2.36 -8.16
N GLU A 50 -7.31 3.47 -8.90
CA GLU A 50 -8.16 4.63 -8.61
C GLU A 50 -9.62 4.39 -9.00
N LEU A 51 -9.86 3.56 -10.03
CA LEU A 51 -11.17 3.36 -10.63
C LEU A 51 -11.94 2.20 -9.98
N GLU A 52 -11.23 1.12 -9.64
CA GLU A 52 -11.83 -0.13 -9.18
C GLU A 52 -11.22 -0.62 -7.87
N GLY A 53 -12.08 -0.95 -6.90
CA GLY A 53 -11.66 -1.50 -5.62
C GLY A 53 -11.35 -3.00 -5.70
N GLN A 54 -10.32 -3.45 -4.97
CA GLN A 54 -9.92 -4.85 -4.90
C GLN A 54 -10.03 -5.42 -3.48
N SER A 55 -10.28 -6.72 -3.37
CA SER A 55 -10.30 -7.39 -2.07
C SER A 55 -8.88 -7.53 -1.49
N VAL A 56 -8.78 -7.60 -0.16
CA VAL A 56 -7.49 -7.84 0.52
C VAL A 56 -6.82 -9.13 0.03
N VAL A 57 -7.60 -10.15 -0.32
CA VAL A 57 -7.08 -11.44 -0.81
C VAL A 57 -6.41 -11.26 -2.18
N ALA A 58 -7.07 -10.56 -3.10
CA ALA A 58 -6.53 -10.28 -4.42
C ALA A 58 -5.24 -9.45 -4.33
N ILE A 59 -5.26 -8.39 -3.53
CA ILE A 59 -4.09 -7.52 -3.31
C ILE A 59 -2.93 -8.32 -2.70
N ALA A 60 -3.19 -9.13 -1.67
CA ALA A 60 -2.16 -9.95 -1.03
C ALA A 60 -1.52 -10.94 -2.02
N SER A 61 -2.32 -11.55 -2.89
CA SER A 61 -1.85 -12.46 -3.93
C SER A 61 -0.99 -11.73 -4.97
N LEU A 62 -1.41 -10.57 -5.46
CA LEU A 62 -0.68 -9.80 -6.47
C LEU A 62 0.60 -9.16 -5.92
N ALA A 63 0.58 -8.75 -4.65
CA ALA A 63 1.74 -8.18 -3.96
C ALA A 63 2.73 -9.26 -3.47
N GLU A 64 2.37 -10.54 -3.56
CA GLU A 64 3.12 -11.67 -2.99
C GLU A 64 3.38 -11.48 -1.48
N LEU A 65 2.37 -11.05 -0.74
CA LEU A 65 2.43 -10.80 0.71
C LEU A 65 1.40 -11.65 1.46
N HIS A 66 1.66 -11.88 2.75
CA HIS A 66 0.65 -12.46 3.63
C HIS A 66 -0.58 -11.56 3.74
N GLN A 67 -1.77 -12.18 3.77
CA GLN A 67 -3.03 -11.45 3.85
C GLN A 67 -3.15 -10.58 5.10
N GLU A 68 -2.61 -11.03 6.24
CA GLU A 68 -2.61 -10.24 7.47
C GLU A 68 -1.73 -8.99 7.37
N SER A 69 -0.51 -9.14 6.85
CA SER A 69 0.40 -8.00 6.60
C SER A 69 -0.22 -7.01 5.62
N THR A 70 -0.82 -7.51 4.52
CA THR A 70 -1.53 -6.68 3.54
C THR A 70 -2.68 -5.91 4.19
N ARG A 71 -3.48 -6.57 5.02
CA ARG A 71 -4.57 -5.94 5.77
C ARG A 71 -4.06 -4.86 6.72
N ALA A 72 -2.95 -5.10 7.41
CA ALA A 72 -2.36 -4.15 8.34
C ALA A 72 -1.85 -2.89 7.60
N ILE A 73 -1.19 -3.08 6.46
CA ILE A 73 -0.71 -1.99 5.60
C ILE A 73 -1.89 -1.18 5.05
N LEU A 74 -2.91 -1.83 4.49
CA LEU A 74 -4.10 -1.16 3.96
C LEU A 74 -4.80 -0.32 5.04
N LYS A 75 -4.93 -0.85 6.26
CA LYS A 75 -5.47 -0.07 7.39
C LYS A 75 -4.58 1.11 7.78
N ALA A 76 -3.26 0.94 7.78
CA ALA A 76 -2.32 2.01 8.12
C ALA A 76 -2.34 3.17 7.11
N LEU A 77 -2.80 2.89 5.87
CA LEU A 77 -2.91 3.85 4.77
C LEU A 77 -4.36 4.32 4.50
N GLU A 78 -5.35 3.75 5.22
CA GLU A 78 -6.78 4.05 5.07
C GLU A 78 -7.05 5.53 5.36
N GLY A 79 -7.69 6.22 4.41
CA GLY A 79 -8.00 7.65 4.49
C GLY A 79 -6.84 8.59 4.14
N LYS A 80 -5.64 8.07 3.84
CA LYS A 80 -4.50 8.88 3.37
C LYS A 80 -4.09 8.57 1.94
N MET A 81 -3.96 7.28 1.62
CA MET A 81 -3.53 6.83 0.28
C MET A 81 -4.47 5.79 -0.33
N VAL A 82 -5.25 5.11 0.52
CA VAL A 82 -6.25 4.14 0.07
C VAL A 82 -7.58 4.42 0.75
N ALA A 83 -8.67 4.14 0.05
CA ALA A 83 -10.02 4.19 0.57
C ALA A 83 -10.62 2.78 0.55
N ALA A 84 -11.40 2.47 1.59
CA ALA A 84 -12.17 1.24 1.65
C ALA A 84 -13.64 1.53 1.37
N GLU A 85 -14.23 0.78 0.46
CA GLU A 85 -15.67 0.75 0.22
C GLU A 85 -16.23 -0.55 0.81
N VAL A 86 -17.29 -0.43 1.63
CA VAL A 86 -17.97 -1.59 2.21
C VAL A 86 -19.07 -2.03 1.25
N THR A 87 -18.94 -3.24 0.72
CA THR A 87 -19.93 -3.86 -0.16
C THR A 87 -20.59 -5.04 0.53
N ALA A 88 -21.66 -5.59 -0.07
CA ALA A 88 -22.30 -6.82 0.40
C ALA A 88 -21.35 -8.03 0.45
N MET A 89 -20.26 -8.01 -0.34
CA MET A 89 -19.25 -9.08 -0.39
C MET A 89 -18.01 -8.79 0.48
N GLY A 90 -18.00 -7.67 1.21
CA GLY A 90 -16.90 -7.24 2.07
C GLY A 90 -16.26 -5.92 1.65
N LYS A 91 -15.11 -5.58 2.27
CA LYS A 91 -14.37 -4.35 1.98
C LYS A 91 -13.54 -4.49 0.70
N LEU A 92 -13.76 -3.57 -0.23
CA LEU A 92 -12.91 -3.37 -1.41
C LEU A 92 -12.03 -2.13 -1.20
N TRP A 93 -10.77 -2.23 -1.61
CA TRP A 93 -9.75 -1.21 -1.40
C TRP A 93 -9.31 -0.61 -2.73
N ARG A 94 -9.30 0.71 -2.80
CA ARG A 94 -8.84 1.48 -3.96
C ARG A 94 -7.89 2.59 -3.51
N LEU A 95 -7.17 3.19 -4.45
CA LEU A 95 -6.42 4.42 -4.18
C LEU A 95 -7.39 5.55 -3.81
N ALA A 96 -6.99 6.38 -2.86
CA ALA A 96 -7.77 7.52 -2.36
C ALA A 96 -7.62 8.75 -3.26
#